data_AF-A0A8J8FDA3-F1
#
_entry.id   AF-A0A8J8FDA3-F1
#
_cell.length_a   1.000
_cell.length_b   1.000
_cell.length_c   1.000
_cell.angle_alpha   90.00
_cell.angle_beta   90.00
_cell.angle_gamma   90.00
#
_symmetry.space_group_name_H-M   'P 1'
#
loop_
_entity.id
_entity.type
_entity.pdbx_description
1 polymer ?
#
loop_
_entity_poly.entity_id
_entity_poly.type
_entity_poly.pdbx_seq_one_letter_code
_entity_poly.pdbx_strand_id
1 'polypeptide(L)'
;MKDKEKYIDNFNQRRDFFQKNFALKIGRQRTDLKSEDILKNSCPVCGYLTLDERDSFDICAICFWEDDGIDDFEENNESGPNHMTLKEGREIFQKAKTKLLTANVNDDNLIDTLKSTFIKLDNSIEQNNLEKFEIIRLQNEIVDLLTKNRVNGLEKLFDK
;
A
#
# COMPACT_ATOMS: atom_id res chain seq x y z
N MET A 1 3.26 17.42 -26.18
CA MET A 1 3.42 17.29 -24.72
C MET A 1 4.53 16.28 -24.45
N LYS A 2 5.10 16.21 -23.24
CA LYS A 2 5.81 14.98 -22.84
C LYS A 2 4.77 13.92 -22.52
N ASP A 3 5.01 12.68 -22.96
CA ASP A 3 4.13 11.56 -22.65
C ASP A 3 4.09 11.34 -21.12
N LYS A 4 2.88 11.25 -20.56
CA LYS A 4 2.73 10.73 -19.20
C LYS A 4 2.95 9.22 -19.30
N GLU A 5 4.11 8.75 -18.86
CA GLU A 5 4.41 7.33 -18.76
C GLU A 5 3.25 6.64 -18.03
N LYS A 6 2.61 5.69 -18.72
CA LYS A 6 1.44 5.00 -18.21
C LYS A 6 1.90 4.12 -17.06
N TYR A 7 1.56 4.50 -15.83
CA TYR A 7 1.84 3.68 -14.65
C TYR A 7 1.31 2.26 -14.88
N ILE A 8 2.20 1.28 -14.78
CA ILE A 8 1.88 -0.14 -14.78
C ILE A 8 1.88 -0.55 -13.31
N ASP A 9 0.74 -1.01 -12.81
CA ASP A 9 0.66 -1.48 -11.43
C ASP A 9 1.39 -2.82 -11.29
N ASN A 10 2.37 -2.82 -10.38
CA ASN A 10 3.23 -3.97 -10.12
C ASN A 10 2.74 -4.86 -8.96
N PHE A 11 1.43 -4.87 -8.62
CA PHE A 11 0.85 -5.60 -7.47
C PHE A 11 1.39 -7.02 -7.28
N ASN A 12 1.35 -7.85 -8.33
CA ASN A 12 1.84 -9.23 -8.25
C ASN A 12 3.34 -9.29 -7.94
N GLN A 13 4.14 -8.38 -8.52
CA GLN A 13 5.58 -8.27 -8.24
C GLN A 13 5.84 -7.78 -6.81
N ARG A 14 5.06 -6.83 -6.28
CA ARG A 14 5.13 -6.40 -4.87
C ARG A 14 4.87 -7.58 -3.93
N ARG A 15 3.78 -8.31 -4.16
CA ARG A 15 3.38 -9.48 -3.35
C ARG A 15 4.43 -10.58 -3.40
N ASP A 16 4.86 -10.98 -4.61
CA ASP A 16 5.94 -11.96 -4.82
C ASP A 16 7.24 -11.53 -4.14
N PHE A 17 7.64 -10.26 -4.29
CA PHE A 17 8.87 -9.73 -3.71
C PHE A 17 8.86 -9.82 -2.19
N PHE A 18 7.77 -9.37 -1.54
CA PHE A 18 7.67 -9.41 -0.09
C PHE A 18 7.63 -10.86 0.43
N GLN A 19 6.86 -11.75 -0.20
CA GLN A 19 6.80 -13.17 0.16
C GLN A 19 8.15 -13.91 0.00
N LYS A 20 8.95 -13.55 -1.01
CA LYS A 20 10.27 -14.17 -1.25
C LYS A 20 11.38 -13.60 -0.39
N ASN A 21 11.33 -12.30 -0.06
CA ASN A 21 12.43 -11.62 0.62
C ASN A 21 12.27 -11.49 2.14
N PHE A 22 11.07 -11.61 2.71
CA PHE A 22 10.83 -11.38 4.14
C PHE A 22 10.38 -12.67 4.83
N ALA A 23 11.03 -13.01 5.95
CA ALA A 23 10.70 -14.20 6.74
C ALA A 23 9.61 -13.85 7.77
N LEU A 24 8.39 -14.38 7.57
CA LEU A 24 7.20 -13.89 8.25
C LEU A 24 6.96 -14.59 9.61
N LYS A 25 7.08 -13.87 10.73
CA LYS A 25 6.59 -14.26 12.07
C LYS A 25 6.20 -13.06 12.94
N ILE A 26 5.25 -13.27 13.87
CA ILE A 26 4.03 -12.46 14.15
C ILE A 26 4.21 -11.10 14.90
N GLY A 27 3.27 -10.17 14.65
CA GLY A 27 2.75 -9.04 15.49
C GLY A 27 3.69 -7.94 16.02
N ARG A 28 3.21 -6.80 16.56
CA ARG A 28 1.92 -6.07 16.44
C ARG A 28 2.17 -4.59 16.85
N GLN A 29 1.37 -3.52 16.63
CA GLN A 29 -0.07 -3.35 16.40
C GLN A 29 -0.38 -2.04 15.60
N ARG A 30 -1.19 -1.07 16.10
CA ARG A 30 -1.49 0.25 15.50
C ARG A 30 -1.92 1.27 16.58
N THR A 31 -1.51 2.54 16.42
CA THR A 31 -1.56 3.68 17.40
C THR A 31 -0.54 3.64 18.53
N ASP A 32 0.02 2.46 18.80
CA ASP A 32 1.07 2.13 19.78
C ASP A 32 2.41 1.72 19.13
N LEU A 33 2.45 1.64 17.79
CA LEU A 33 3.66 1.35 17.01
C LEU A 33 4.77 2.38 17.24
N LYS A 34 5.99 1.86 17.36
CA LYS A 34 7.21 2.56 16.94
C LYS A 34 7.59 2.12 15.53
N SER A 35 8.33 2.94 14.79
CA SER A 35 8.77 2.67 13.41
C SER A 35 9.89 1.63 13.29
N GLU A 36 10.01 0.73 14.28
CA GLU A 36 11.15 -0.16 14.53
C GLU A 36 10.86 -1.60 14.10
N ASP A 37 9.58 -2.00 14.02
CA ASP A 37 9.14 -3.35 13.66
C ASP A 37 8.59 -3.45 12.22
N ILE A 38 8.70 -4.65 11.64
CA ILE A 38 8.29 -4.99 10.27
C ILE A 38 6.89 -5.62 10.30
N LEU A 39 5.90 -5.00 9.65
CA LEU A 39 4.60 -5.66 9.42
C LEU A 39 4.78 -6.89 8.53
N LYS A 40 4.08 -7.99 8.84
CA LYS A 40 4.42 -9.31 8.29
C LYS A 40 3.53 -9.76 7.14
N ASN A 41 2.38 -9.13 6.91
CA ASN A 41 1.42 -9.61 5.92
C ASN A 41 1.10 -8.56 4.86
N SER A 42 1.10 -9.00 3.60
CA SER A 42 0.75 -8.18 2.45
C SER A 42 -0.76 -8.05 2.36
N CYS A 43 -1.27 -6.81 2.31
CA CYS A 43 -2.71 -6.57 2.13
C CYS A 43 -3.18 -7.11 0.76
N PRO A 44 -4.30 -7.84 0.68
CA PRO A 44 -4.76 -8.48 -0.55
C PRO A 44 -5.22 -7.48 -1.63
N VAL A 45 -5.44 -6.21 -1.27
CA VAL A 45 -5.74 -5.11 -2.19
C VAL A 45 -4.48 -4.44 -2.74
N CYS A 46 -3.58 -3.93 -1.88
CA CYS A 46 -2.46 -3.09 -2.34
C CYS A 46 -1.12 -3.84 -2.51
N GLY A 47 -0.97 -5.03 -1.90
CA GLY A 47 0.24 -5.85 -2.00
C GLY A 47 1.44 -5.37 -1.17
N TYR A 48 1.25 -4.38 -0.29
CA TYR A 48 2.28 -3.89 0.65
C TYR A 48 2.16 -4.56 2.01
N LEU A 49 3.28 -4.71 2.73
CA LEU A 49 3.33 -5.25 4.09
C LEU A 49 2.68 -4.26 5.07
N THR A 50 1.38 -4.42 5.29
CA THR A 50 0.51 -3.41 5.95
C THR A 50 -0.49 -4.01 6.93
N LEU A 51 -0.45 -5.33 7.10
CA LEU A 51 -1.22 -6.11 8.07
C LEU A 51 -0.22 -6.83 8.98
N ASP A 52 -0.57 -7.02 10.25
CA ASP A 52 0.23 -7.87 11.15
C ASP A 52 -0.06 -9.35 10.90
N GLU A 53 -1.33 -9.67 10.70
CA GLU A 53 -1.87 -11.02 10.54
C GLU A 53 -2.95 -11.02 9.44
N ARG A 54 -3.02 -12.09 8.64
CA ARG A 54 -4.13 -12.27 7.68
C ARG A 54 -5.35 -12.84 8.40
N ASP A 55 -6.54 -12.56 7.88
CA ASP A 55 -7.82 -13.03 8.44
C ASP A 55 -7.97 -12.62 9.92
N SER A 56 -7.77 -11.32 10.17
CA SER A 56 -7.62 -10.76 11.52
C SER A 56 -8.37 -9.45 11.77
N PHE A 57 -9.13 -8.96 10.77
CA PHE A 57 -9.79 -7.65 10.78
C PHE A 57 -8.81 -6.46 10.91
N ASP A 58 -7.53 -6.67 10.57
CA ASP A 58 -6.56 -5.59 10.39
C ASP A 58 -6.94 -4.69 9.21
N ILE A 59 -6.99 -3.37 9.42
CA ILE A 59 -7.25 -2.40 8.36
C ILE A 59 -5.93 -1.88 7.78
N CYS A 60 -5.71 -2.09 6.49
CA CYS A 60 -4.51 -1.65 5.77
C CYS A 60 -4.31 -0.13 5.84
N ALA A 61 -3.17 0.32 6.37
CA ALA A 61 -2.85 1.74 6.50
C ALA A 61 -2.53 2.49 5.19
N ILE A 62 -2.64 1.83 4.03
CA ILE A 62 -2.42 2.44 2.69
C ILE A 62 -3.71 2.52 1.85
N CYS A 63 -4.49 1.44 1.79
CA CYS A 63 -5.72 1.37 0.99
C CYS A 63 -7.02 1.23 1.80
N PHE A 64 -6.91 1.23 3.14
CA PHE A 64 -8.03 1.17 4.09
C PHE A 64 -8.96 -0.05 3.98
N TRP A 65 -8.51 -1.11 3.30
CA TRP A 65 -9.17 -2.42 3.30
C TRP A 65 -9.05 -3.11 4.66
N GLU A 66 -10.18 -3.55 5.23
CA GLU A 66 -10.25 -4.41 6.41
C GLU A 66 -10.12 -5.88 5.99
N ASP A 67 -9.12 -6.60 6.52
CA ASP A 67 -8.81 -7.97 6.10
C ASP A 67 -9.71 -9.01 6.78
N ASP A 68 -10.86 -9.26 6.15
CA ASP A 68 -11.93 -10.19 6.51
C ASP A 68 -11.73 -11.62 5.96
N GLY A 69 -10.49 -11.98 5.65
CA GLY A 69 -10.10 -13.30 5.15
C GLY A 69 -10.20 -13.47 3.61
N ILE A 70 -10.92 -12.60 2.90
CA ILE A 70 -11.09 -12.70 1.44
C ILE A 70 -9.76 -12.51 0.70
N ASP A 71 -9.45 -13.43 -0.24
CA ASP A 71 -8.23 -13.43 -1.07
C ASP A 71 -8.52 -13.83 -2.53
N ASP A 72 -7.50 -14.06 -3.35
CA ASP A 72 -7.55 -14.26 -4.82
C ASP A 72 -8.67 -15.19 -5.33
N PHE A 73 -8.92 -16.32 -4.67
CA PHE A 73 -9.94 -17.29 -5.10
C PHE A 73 -11.38 -16.78 -4.90
N GLU A 74 -11.56 -15.78 -4.07
CA GLU A 74 -12.83 -15.19 -3.67
C GLU A 74 -12.92 -13.71 -4.10
N GLU A 75 -12.08 -13.25 -5.03
CA GLU A 75 -11.92 -11.82 -5.29
C GLU A 75 -13.19 -11.10 -5.82
N ASN A 76 -14.19 -11.86 -6.26
CA ASN A 76 -15.50 -11.37 -6.74
C ASN A 76 -16.63 -11.62 -5.71
N ASN A 77 -16.33 -12.14 -4.52
CA ASN A 77 -17.25 -12.19 -3.37
C ASN A 77 -17.32 -10.80 -2.73
N GLU A 78 -18.49 -10.44 -2.20
CA GLU A 78 -18.69 -9.16 -1.51
C GLU A 78 -18.12 -9.23 -0.08
N SER A 79 -17.22 -8.31 0.25
CA SER A 79 -16.68 -8.17 1.60
C SER A 79 -17.69 -7.47 2.51
N GLY A 80 -17.99 -8.10 3.65
CA GLY A 80 -18.92 -7.60 4.65
C GLY A 80 -18.55 -6.20 5.19
N PRO A 81 -17.35 -6.00 5.77
CA PRO A 81 -16.93 -4.69 6.30
C PRO A 81 -16.54 -3.68 5.22
N ASN A 82 -16.01 -4.10 4.07
CA ASN A 82 -15.57 -3.17 3.02
C ASN A 82 -16.71 -2.73 2.07
N HIS A 83 -17.87 -3.40 2.09
CA HIS A 83 -19.04 -3.10 1.26
C HIS A 83 -18.75 -3.07 -0.27
N MET A 84 -17.81 -3.90 -0.71
CA MET A 84 -17.40 -4.06 -2.12
C MET A 84 -16.65 -5.40 -2.29
N THR A 85 -16.41 -5.81 -3.52
CA THR A 85 -15.54 -6.97 -3.80
C THR A 85 -14.05 -6.63 -3.63
N LEU A 86 -13.21 -7.62 -3.32
CA LEU A 86 -11.75 -7.44 -3.23
C LEU A 86 -11.17 -6.88 -4.54
N LYS A 87 -11.72 -7.31 -5.68
CA LYS A 87 -11.40 -6.80 -7.01
C LYS A 87 -11.74 -5.31 -7.20
N GLU A 88 -12.88 -4.85 -6.70
CA GLU A 88 -13.20 -3.41 -6.71
C GLU A 88 -12.25 -2.61 -5.82
N GLY A 89 -11.87 -3.15 -4.65
CA GLY A 89 -10.82 -2.57 -3.80
C GLY A 89 -9.48 -2.43 -4.54
N ARG A 90 -9.04 -3.49 -5.23
CA ARG A 90 -7.84 -3.49 -6.11
C ARG A 90 -7.92 -2.41 -7.17
N GLU A 91 -9.06 -2.31 -7.87
CA GLU A 91 -9.29 -1.28 -8.89
C GLU A 91 -9.29 0.15 -8.32
N ILE A 92 -9.93 0.39 -7.17
CA ILE A 92 -9.96 1.71 -6.51
C ILE A 92 -8.55 2.13 -6.13
N PHE A 93 -7.80 1.25 -5.48
CA PHE A 93 -6.40 1.50 -5.12
C PHE A 93 -5.53 1.80 -6.34
N GLN A 94 -5.65 1.01 -7.41
CA GLN A 94 -4.91 1.21 -8.66
C GLN A 94 -5.23 2.57 -9.31
N LYS A 95 -6.51 2.97 -9.34
CA LYS A 95 -6.96 4.27 -9.87
C LYS A 95 -6.40 5.42 -9.03
N ALA A 96 -6.44 5.31 -7.70
CA ALA A 96 -5.89 6.30 -6.77
C ALA A 96 -4.36 6.45 -6.90
N LYS A 97 -3.63 5.34 -6.92
CA LYS A 97 -2.16 5.34 -7.09
C LYS A 97 -1.74 5.92 -8.45
N THR A 98 -2.47 5.59 -9.52
CA THR A 98 -2.25 6.20 -10.84
C THR A 98 -2.47 7.72 -10.80
N LYS A 99 -3.51 8.19 -10.09
CA LYS A 99 -3.80 9.63 -9.92
C LYS A 99 -2.69 10.35 -9.14
N LEU A 100 -2.12 9.72 -8.10
CA LEU A 100 -0.96 10.24 -7.36
C LEU A 100 0.29 10.33 -8.24
N LEU A 101 0.67 9.23 -8.88
CA LEU A 101 1.90 9.16 -9.66
C LEU A 101 1.87 10.08 -10.90
N THR A 102 0.68 10.28 -11.48
CA THR A 102 0.47 11.21 -12.62
C THR A 102 0.08 12.64 -12.21
N ALA A 103 0.02 12.96 -10.90
CA ALA A 103 -0.25 14.31 -10.42
C ALA A 103 0.84 15.30 -10.90
N ASN A 104 0.46 16.55 -11.14
CA ASN A 104 1.42 17.61 -11.40
C ASN A 104 2.04 18.07 -10.07
N VAL A 105 3.35 18.31 -10.08
CA VAL A 105 4.10 18.90 -8.96
C VAL A 105 3.61 20.33 -8.76
N ASN A 106 2.95 20.57 -7.62
CA ASN A 106 2.38 21.84 -7.15
C ASN A 106 2.72 21.91 -5.64
N ASP A 107 2.63 23.06 -4.98
CA ASP A 107 3.11 23.25 -3.59
C ASP A 107 2.43 22.42 -2.46
N ASP A 108 1.62 21.41 -2.81
CA ASP A 108 1.09 20.38 -1.90
C ASP A 108 2.18 19.35 -1.57
N ASN A 109 3.06 19.73 -0.63
CA ASN A 109 4.21 18.96 -0.15
C ASN A 109 3.88 17.49 0.23
N LEU A 110 2.65 17.20 0.66
CA LEU A 110 2.24 15.83 1.00
C LEU A 110 2.14 14.95 -0.27
N ILE A 111 1.48 15.45 -1.31
CA ILE A 111 1.30 14.73 -2.57
C ILE A 111 2.67 14.45 -3.22
N ASP A 112 3.55 15.44 -3.28
CA ASP A 112 4.87 15.27 -3.89
C ASP A 112 5.80 14.37 -3.06
N THR A 113 5.75 14.44 -1.72
CA THR A 113 6.52 13.53 -0.86
C THR A 113 6.06 12.08 -1.07
N LEU A 114 4.75 11.82 -0.90
CA LEU A 114 4.14 10.49 -1.11
C LEU A 114 4.48 9.93 -2.49
N LYS A 115 4.30 10.73 -3.55
CA LYS A 115 4.65 10.38 -4.93
C LYS A 115 6.12 9.99 -5.05
N SER A 116 7.04 10.78 -4.51
CA SER A 116 8.48 10.49 -4.57
C SER A 116 8.84 9.18 -3.85
N THR A 117 8.17 8.88 -2.74
CA THR A 117 8.49 7.75 -1.88
C THR A 117 7.86 6.46 -2.39
N PHE A 118 6.65 6.51 -2.97
CA PHE A 118 6.08 5.41 -3.76
C PHE A 118 6.95 5.05 -4.96
N ILE A 119 7.45 6.04 -5.72
CA ILE A 119 8.33 5.79 -6.88
C ILE A 119 9.64 5.10 -6.45
N LYS A 120 10.27 5.56 -5.37
CA LYS A 120 11.48 4.91 -4.81
C LYS A 120 11.17 3.46 -4.42
N LEU A 121 10.10 3.25 -3.64
CA LEU A 121 9.72 1.92 -3.12
C LEU A 121 9.41 0.93 -4.27
N ASP A 122 8.58 1.32 -5.23
CA ASP A 122 8.21 0.48 -6.38
C ASP A 122 9.44 0.12 -7.23
N ASN A 123 10.27 1.11 -7.60
CA ASN A 123 11.48 0.88 -8.39
C ASN A 123 12.43 -0.12 -7.71
N SER A 124 12.55 -0.05 -6.38
CA SER A 124 13.47 -0.90 -5.62
C SER A 124 12.95 -2.31 -5.35
N ILE A 125 11.62 -2.48 -5.33
CA ILE A 125 10.96 -3.79 -5.41
C ILE A 125 11.21 -4.42 -6.79
N GLU A 126 10.97 -3.68 -7.89
CA GLU A 126 11.14 -4.16 -9.26
C GLU A 126 12.60 -4.53 -9.59
N GLN A 127 13.54 -3.68 -9.17
CA GLN A 127 14.98 -3.87 -9.43
C GLN A 127 15.65 -4.83 -8.44
N ASN A 128 14.94 -5.24 -7.37
CA ASN A 128 15.44 -6.11 -6.29
C ASN A 128 16.82 -5.63 -5.76
N ASN A 129 17.01 -4.32 -5.62
CA ASN A 129 18.33 -3.68 -5.53
C ASN A 129 18.60 -2.87 -4.25
N LEU A 130 17.62 -2.72 -3.36
CA LEU A 130 17.83 -2.10 -2.05
C LEU A 130 17.92 -3.12 -0.93
N GLU A 131 18.69 -2.77 0.08
CA GLU A 131 18.68 -3.44 1.38
C GLU A 131 17.28 -3.45 1.98
N LYS A 132 16.90 -4.59 2.57
CA LYS A 132 15.54 -4.83 3.10
C LYS A 132 15.11 -3.76 4.10
N PHE A 133 16.06 -3.22 4.88
CA PHE A 133 15.83 -2.12 5.80
C PHE A 133 15.31 -0.84 5.11
N GLU A 134 15.89 -0.45 3.97
CA GLU A 134 15.50 0.79 3.27
C GLU A 134 14.13 0.66 2.60
N ILE A 135 13.79 -0.54 2.11
CA ILE A 135 12.45 -0.86 1.59
C ILE A 135 11.39 -0.72 2.69
N ILE A 136 11.66 -1.25 3.89
CA ILE A 136 10.81 -1.06 5.06
C ILE A 136 10.76 0.42 5.47
N ARG A 137 11.89 1.14 5.46
CA ARG A 137 11.94 2.57 5.80
C ARG A 137 11.06 3.40 4.88
N LEU A 138 11.13 3.17 3.56
CA LEU A 138 10.29 3.84 2.55
C LEU A 138 8.80 3.50 2.69
N GLN A 139 8.47 2.24 3.02
CA GLN A 139 7.09 1.83 3.24
C GLN A 139 6.51 2.43 4.54
N ASN A 140 7.29 2.43 5.62
CA ASN A 140 6.90 3.04 6.89
C ASN A 140 6.75 4.57 6.75
N GLU A 141 7.58 5.22 5.93
CA GLU A 141 7.47 6.64 5.58
C GLU A 141 6.12 6.95 4.88
N ILE A 142 5.67 6.10 3.95
CA ILE A 142 4.35 6.23 3.30
C ILE A 142 3.21 6.07 4.32
N VAL A 143 3.26 5.05 5.17
CA VAL A 143 2.25 4.80 6.22
C VAL A 143 2.18 5.96 7.21
N ASP A 144 3.33 6.50 7.62
CA ASP A 144 3.44 7.67 8.47
C ASP A 144 2.80 8.91 7.84
N LEU A 145 3.09 9.17 6.55
CA LEU A 145 2.56 10.33 5.83
C LEU A 145 1.04 10.26 5.69
N LEU A 146 0.47 9.11 5.34
CA LEU A 146 -0.98 8.92 5.26
C LEU A 146 -1.64 9.06 6.64
N THR A 147 -1.10 8.37 7.66
CA THR A 147 -1.66 8.34 9.02
C THR A 147 -1.64 9.72 9.68
N LYS A 148 -0.50 10.44 9.62
CA LYS A 148 -0.35 11.77 10.26
C LYS A 148 -1.25 12.83 9.61
N ASN A 149 -1.59 12.67 8.33
CA ASN A 149 -2.50 13.55 7.60
C ASN A 149 -3.94 13.01 7.53
N ARG A 150 -4.26 11.92 8.26
CA ARG A 150 -5.61 11.30 8.36
C ARG A 150 -6.20 10.84 7.02
N VAL A 151 -5.34 10.39 6.10
CA VAL A 151 -5.74 9.91 4.77
C VAL A 151 -6.16 8.44 4.86
N ASN A 152 -7.42 8.22 5.24
CA ASN A 152 -8.02 6.89 5.39
C ASN A 152 -8.39 6.28 4.02
N GLY A 153 -7.37 5.86 3.26
CA GLY A 153 -7.50 5.31 1.91
C GLY A 153 -6.86 6.23 0.87
N LEU A 154 -6.02 5.69 -0.03
CA LEU A 154 -5.22 6.50 -0.97
C LEU A 154 -6.08 7.32 -1.94
N GLU A 155 -7.31 6.91 -2.23
CA GLU A 155 -8.28 7.66 -3.01
C GLU A 155 -8.73 8.95 -2.29
N LYS A 156 -8.78 8.95 -0.95
CA LYS A 156 -9.15 10.10 -0.11
C LYS A 156 -8.14 11.25 -0.15
N LEU A 157 -6.93 11.01 -0.64
CA LEU A 157 -5.92 12.05 -0.88
C LEU A 157 -6.42 13.15 -1.85
N PHE A 158 -7.49 12.88 -2.61
CA PHE A 158 -8.05 13.78 -3.61
C PHE A 158 -9.51 14.20 -3.37
N ASP A 159 -10.10 13.79 -2.25
CA ASP A 159 -11.45 14.21 -1.83
C ASP A 159 -11.33 15.55 -1.08
N LYS A 160 -11.21 16.65 -1.83
CA LYS A 160 -11.11 18.05 -1.35
C LYS A 160 -12.38 18.84 -1.70
#